data_AF-A0A8E2JT79-F1
#
_entry.id   AF-A0A8E2JT79-F1
#
_cell.length_a   1.000
_cell.length_b   1.000
_cell.length_c   1.000
_cell.angle_alpha   90.00
_cell.angle_beta   90.00
_cell.angle_gamma   90.00
#
_symmetry.space_group_name_H-M   'P 1'
#
loop_
_entity.id
_entity.type
_entity.pdbx_description
1 polymer ?
#
loop_
_entity_poly.entity_id
_entity_poly.type
_entity_poly.pdbx_seq_one_letter_code
_entity_poly.pdbx_strand_id
1 'polypeptide(L)'
;SPTASAHEAVITLSIRRHAHALSPRVARLTIPSSLTTRGPATAELHFATLDFDDAFLATSLRTHYARLAGPWRFVSARKLVRITVCAAPAWSGGRSECCAASRGIALGAVGGDGAAAAAAAKAGVHVRCPRLLASRGLADTFSEEKLMRLYARPKEGKARYAWVHWVRRVAAANGTLEVRVGREKGERDGDEEEGGGASAGTAMDEADGEARVGLGFGSDDFVTGLEFVEGWSVGRILVALGVVLMLSLLATFLWVFFGTDWVHIGFRGASERVATGSLLGLLVLFLGLTGVGGWLWASWLVL
;
A
#
# COMPACT_ATOMS: atom_id res chain seq x y z
N SER A 1 -23.18 -13.07 -32.16
CA SER A 1 -23.21 -13.15 -30.68
C SER A 1 -21.90 -12.61 -30.13
N PRO A 2 -21.88 -11.47 -29.43
CA PRO A 2 -20.67 -10.98 -28.79
C PRO A 2 -20.31 -11.96 -27.66
N THR A 3 -19.17 -12.60 -27.78
CA THR A 3 -18.57 -13.40 -26.70
C THR A 3 -18.35 -12.46 -25.52
N ALA A 4 -19.12 -12.63 -24.44
CA ALA A 4 -18.91 -11.93 -23.19
C ALA A 4 -17.46 -12.13 -22.77
N SER A 5 -16.64 -11.09 -22.90
CA SER A 5 -15.24 -11.13 -22.49
C SER A 5 -15.23 -11.41 -20.99
N ALA A 6 -14.57 -12.50 -20.60
CA ALA A 6 -14.38 -12.82 -19.19
C ALA A 6 -13.66 -11.62 -18.54
N HIS A 7 -14.38 -10.84 -17.72
CA HIS A 7 -13.85 -9.62 -17.13
C HIS A 7 -12.67 -9.96 -16.21
N GLU A 8 -11.46 -9.62 -16.62
CA GLU A 8 -10.27 -9.76 -15.79
C GLU A 8 -10.35 -8.76 -14.63
N ALA A 9 -10.25 -9.25 -13.40
CA ALA A 9 -10.32 -8.39 -12.22
C ALA A 9 -8.93 -7.81 -11.95
N VAL A 10 -8.76 -6.49 -12.10
CA VAL A 10 -7.48 -5.80 -11.89
C VAL A 10 -7.52 -5.00 -10.60
N ILE A 11 -6.51 -5.17 -9.75
CA ILE A 11 -6.35 -4.39 -8.51
C ILE A 11 -5.03 -3.66 -8.48
N THR A 12 -5.07 -2.43 -7.99
CA THR A 12 -3.90 -1.62 -7.74
C THR A 12 -3.28 -1.97 -6.39
N LEU A 13 -1.97 -2.21 -6.42
CA LEU A 13 -1.13 -2.45 -5.26
C LEU A 13 -0.20 -1.26 -5.10
N SER A 14 -0.17 -0.64 -3.93
CA SER A 14 0.73 0.46 -3.61
C SER A 14 1.55 0.12 -2.37
N ILE A 15 2.66 0.83 -2.17
CA ILE A 15 3.49 0.72 -0.97
C ILE A 15 3.51 2.05 -0.23
N ARG A 16 3.29 2.01 1.07
CA ARG A 16 3.32 3.19 1.94
C ARG A 16 4.44 3.06 2.95
N ARG A 17 5.35 4.00 2.84
CA ARG A 17 6.52 4.12 3.71
C ARG A 17 6.35 5.22 4.74
N HIS A 18 5.64 6.30 4.42
CA HIS A 18 5.38 7.38 5.38
C HIS A 18 3.89 7.55 5.63
N ALA A 19 3.55 8.05 6.82
CA ALA A 19 2.18 8.39 7.14
C ALA A 19 1.60 9.43 6.17
N HIS A 20 2.43 10.26 5.54
CA HIS A 20 1.96 11.35 4.67
C HIS A 20 2.49 11.29 3.23
N ALA A 21 3.37 10.33 2.90
CA ALA A 21 3.90 10.18 1.55
C ALA A 21 3.42 8.86 0.93
N LEU A 22 2.64 9.01 -0.13
CA LEU A 22 2.25 7.94 -1.03
C LEU A 22 3.41 7.59 -1.95
N SER A 23 3.68 6.31 -2.14
CA SER A 23 4.70 5.92 -3.10
C SER A 23 4.15 6.06 -4.53
N PRO A 24 4.92 6.65 -5.46
CA PRO A 24 4.56 6.65 -6.88
C PRO A 24 4.59 5.24 -7.50
N ARG A 25 5.14 4.25 -6.79
CA ARG A 25 5.23 2.87 -7.26
C ARG A 25 3.90 2.16 -7.07
N VAL A 26 3.20 1.99 -8.17
CA VAL A 26 1.97 1.21 -8.25
C VAL A 26 2.23 -0.05 -9.06
N ALA A 27 1.76 -1.20 -8.58
CA ALA A 27 1.71 -2.44 -9.34
C ALA A 27 0.25 -2.82 -9.59
N ARG A 28 0.00 -3.56 -10.67
CA ARG A 28 -1.32 -4.12 -10.96
C ARG A 28 -1.27 -5.62 -10.76
N LEU A 29 -2.22 -6.14 -9.99
CA LEU A 29 -2.46 -7.56 -9.83
C LEU A 29 -3.69 -7.93 -10.65
N THR A 30 -3.51 -8.83 -11.60
CA THR A 30 -4.61 -9.38 -12.40
C THR A 30 -5.09 -10.69 -11.81
N ILE A 31 -6.41 -10.85 -11.78
CA ILE A 31 -7.06 -12.03 -11.22
C ILE A 31 -7.91 -12.62 -12.35
N PRO A 32 -7.61 -13.84 -12.79
CA PRO A 32 -8.37 -14.48 -13.85
C PRO A 32 -9.82 -14.63 -13.39
N SER A 33 -10.79 -14.38 -14.27
CA SER A 33 -12.23 -14.50 -13.97
C SER A 33 -12.73 -15.94 -14.00
N SER A 34 -11.99 -16.84 -14.66
CA SER A 34 -12.36 -18.21 -14.98
C SER A 34 -12.20 -19.20 -13.81
N LEU A 35 -12.65 -18.86 -12.59
CA LEU A 35 -12.86 -19.88 -11.54
C LEU A 35 -14.19 -20.64 -11.74
N THR A 36 -14.82 -20.49 -12.92
CA THR A 36 -16.11 -21.12 -13.22
C THR A 36 -15.95 -22.63 -13.27
N THR A 37 -16.46 -23.26 -12.23
CA THR A 37 -16.46 -24.70 -11.94
C THR A 37 -17.41 -25.50 -12.85
N ARG A 38 -17.46 -25.21 -14.16
CA ARG A 38 -18.52 -25.81 -15.01
C ARG A 38 -18.05 -26.17 -16.42
N GLY A 39 -17.79 -27.46 -16.62
CA GLY A 39 -17.66 -28.09 -17.93
C GLY A 39 -16.91 -29.43 -17.89
N PRO A 40 -17.60 -30.58 -17.84
CA PRO A 40 -16.97 -31.89 -17.99
C PRO A 40 -16.76 -32.18 -19.49
N ALA A 41 -15.61 -31.81 -20.06
CA ALA A 41 -15.30 -32.28 -21.43
C ALA A 41 -13.82 -32.34 -21.82
N THR A 42 -12.90 -31.64 -21.15
CA THR A 42 -11.47 -31.67 -21.54
C THR A 42 -10.59 -31.64 -20.31
N ALA A 43 -10.39 -32.83 -19.71
CA ALA A 43 -9.84 -32.98 -18.37
C ALA A 43 -8.34 -32.65 -18.26
N GLU A 44 -7.51 -32.75 -19.29
CA GLU A 44 -6.05 -32.86 -19.04
C GLU A 44 -5.25 -31.54 -19.11
N LEU A 45 -5.76 -30.49 -19.77
CA LEU A 45 -5.15 -29.14 -19.79
C LEU A 45 -5.80 -28.14 -18.82
N HIS A 46 -6.89 -28.54 -18.17
CA HIS A 46 -7.72 -27.70 -17.29
C HIS A 46 -7.27 -27.70 -15.83
N PHE A 47 -6.37 -28.62 -15.44
CA PHE A 47 -5.84 -28.73 -14.06
C PHE A 47 -4.73 -27.73 -13.74
N ALA A 48 -4.08 -27.13 -14.75
CA ALA A 48 -3.05 -26.10 -14.54
C ALA A 48 -3.64 -24.70 -14.31
N THR A 49 -4.86 -24.45 -14.80
CA THR A 49 -5.62 -23.20 -14.61
C THR A 49 -6.51 -23.21 -13.36
N LEU A 50 -6.60 -24.33 -12.63
CA LEU A 50 -7.71 -24.54 -11.71
C LEU A 50 -7.56 -23.91 -10.33
N ASP A 51 -6.37 -23.68 -9.78
CA ASP A 51 -6.28 -23.25 -8.39
C ASP A 51 -5.53 -21.93 -8.22
N PHE A 52 -6.11 -20.85 -8.76
CA PHE A 52 -5.87 -19.52 -8.18
C PHE A 52 -6.56 -19.50 -6.81
N ASP A 53 -5.94 -20.17 -5.84
CA ASP A 53 -6.37 -20.23 -4.46
C ASP A 53 -5.75 -19.08 -3.64
N ASP A 54 -6.12 -18.99 -2.37
CA ASP A 54 -5.65 -17.97 -1.45
C ASP A 54 -4.11 -18.09 -1.24
N ALA A 55 -3.53 -19.28 -1.40
CA ALA A 55 -2.08 -19.49 -1.33
C ALA A 55 -1.35 -18.88 -2.54
N PHE A 56 -1.90 -19.04 -3.74
CA PHE A 56 -1.39 -18.41 -4.95
C PHE A 56 -1.52 -16.89 -4.89
N LEU A 57 -2.66 -16.39 -4.41
CA LEU A 57 -2.87 -14.96 -4.17
C LEU A 57 -1.81 -14.40 -3.21
N ALA A 58 -1.57 -15.07 -2.08
CA ALA A 58 -0.55 -14.65 -1.12
C ALA A 58 0.86 -14.63 -1.72
N THR A 59 1.18 -15.62 -2.57
CA THR A 59 2.47 -15.70 -3.26
C THR A 59 2.62 -14.58 -4.30
N SER A 60 1.55 -14.27 -5.03
CA SER A 60 1.50 -13.14 -5.96
C SER A 60 1.69 -11.82 -5.22
N LEU A 61 1.00 -11.60 -4.10
CA LEU A 61 1.19 -10.41 -3.26
C LEU A 61 2.64 -10.27 -2.77
N ARG A 62 3.30 -11.37 -2.38
CA ARG A 62 4.73 -11.37 -2.01
C ARG A 62 5.63 -10.96 -3.16
N THR A 63 5.37 -11.47 -4.35
CA THR A 63 6.14 -11.16 -5.56
C THR A 63 5.98 -9.69 -5.95
N HIS A 64 4.75 -9.16 -5.93
CA HIS A 64 4.51 -7.75 -6.20
C HIS A 64 5.11 -6.84 -5.13
N TYR A 65 4.98 -7.20 -3.84
CA TYR A 65 5.65 -6.46 -2.77
C TYR A 65 7.18 -6.49 -2.94
N ALA A 66 7.77 -7.63 -3.30
CA ALA A 66 9.20 -7.73 -3.58
C ALA A 66 9.66 -6.76 -4.68
N ARG A 67 8.88 -6.69 -5.77
CA ARG A 67 9.13 -5.78 -6.88
C ARG A 67 8.97 -4.31 -6.48
N LEU A 68 7.93 -3.98 -5.73
CA LEU A 68 7.67 -2.62 -5.24
C LEU A 68 8.75 -2.14 -4.25
N ALA A 69 9.11 -2.99 -3.29
CA ALA A 69 10.12 -2.71 -2.27
C ALA A 69 11.54 -2.64 -2.87
N GLY A 70 11.79 -3.39 -3.95
CA GLY A 70 13.07 -3.44 -4.64
C GLY A 70 14.11 -4.35 -3.97
N PRO A 71 15.33 -4.46 -4.55
CA PRO A 71 16.38 -5.36 -4.08
C PRO A 71 16.91 -4.98 -2.69
N TRP A 72 16.89 -3.69 -2.35
CA TRP A 72 17.37 -3.15 -1.09
C TRP A 72 16.48 -3.46 0.13
N ARG A 73 15.37 -4.19 -0.06
CA ARG A 73 14.45 -4.56 1.04
C ARG A 73 15.09 -5.40 2.15
N PHE A 74 16.16 -6.14 1.83
CA PHE A 74 16.89 -6.96 2.80
C PHE A 74 17.81 -6.13 3.67
N VAL A 75 18.36 -5.06 3.09
CA VAL A 75 19.22 -4.11 3.80
C VAL A 75 18.37 -3.07 4.53
N SER A 76 17.10 -2.85 4.18
CA SER A 76 16.27 -1.85 4.85
C SER A 76 16.01 -2.17 6.34
N ALA A 77 16.04 -1.14 7.19
CA ALA A 77 15.59 -1.20 8.58
C ALA A 77 14.08 -1.49 8.72
N ARG A 78 13.33 -1.45 7.62
CA ARG A 78 11.88 -1.57 7.61
C ARG A 78 11.41 -2.95 7.21
N LYS A 79 10.21 -3.29 7.69
CA LYS A 79 9.50 -4.53 7.36
C LYS A 79 8.04 -4.19 7.07
N LEU A 80 7.40 -4.97 6.22
CA LEU A 80 5.95 -4.96 6.07
C LEU A 80 5.28 -5.24 7.43
N VAL A 81 4.53 -4.28 7.95
CA VAL A 81 3.82 -4.38 9.23
C VAL A 81 2.37 -4.79 9.00
N ARG A 82 1.71 -4.20 8.02
CA ARG A 82 0.30 -4.49 7.70
C ARG A 82 0.01 -4.30 6.21
N ILE A 83 -1.06 -4.93 5.74
CA ILE A 83 -1.66 -4.69 4.43
C ILE A 83 -3.03 -4.08 4.70
N THR A 84 -3.23 -2.85 4.23
CA THR A 84 -4.46 -2.09 4.42
C THR A 84 -5.20 -1.99 3.10
N VAL A 85 -6.52 -1.88 3.15
CA VAL A 85 -7.32 -1.56 1.95
C VAL A 85 -7.44 -0.05 1.86
N CYS A 86 -7.03 0.52 0.73
CA CYS A 86 -7.13 1.95 0.47
C CYS A 86 -8.17 2.21 -0.62
N ALA A 87 -9.00 3.22 -0.44
CA ALA A 87 -9.82 3.79 -1.50
C ALA A 87 -9.20 5.14 -1.90
N ALA A 88 -8.90 5.32 -3.18
CA ALA A 88 -8.33 6.54 -3.74
C ALA A 88 -9.26 7.09 -4.83
N PRO A 89 -9.48 8.41 -4.92
CA PRO A 89 -10.34 8.97 -5.95
C PRO A 89 -9.81 8.67 -7.37
N ALA A 90 -10.70 8.31 -8.29
CA ALA A 90 -10.45 7.84 -9.65
C ALA A 90 -10.08 8.98 -10.60
N TRP A 91 -10.59 10.19 -10.35
CA TRP A 91 -10.42 11.35 -11.23
C TRP A 91 -9.57 12.44 -10.57
N SER A 92 -8.26 12.39 -10.81
CA SER A 92 -7.48 13.61 -10.99
C SER A 92 -6.89 13.53 -12.40
N GLY A 93 -7.58 14.11 -13.38
CA GLY A 93 -7.25 14.06 -14.82
C GLY A 93 -5.95 14.76 -15.24
N GLY A 94 -4.96 14.88 -14.34
CA GLY A 94 -3.59 15.28 -14.65
C GLY A 94 -2.69 14.04 -14.71
N ARG A 95 -1.91 13.90 -15.78
CA ARG A 95 -0.96 12.80 -16.00
C ARG A 95 -0.24 12.37 -14.70
N SER A 96 -0.33 11.08 -14.37
CA SER A 96 0.66 10.33 -13.57
C SER A 96 0.80 10.65 -12.08
N GLU A 97 -0.16 11.28 -11.40
CA GLU A 97 0.02 11.59 -9.97
C GLU A 97 -1.28 11.50 -9.13
N CYS A 98 -1.96 10.35 -9.10
CA CYS A 98 -3.11 10.12 -8.19
C CYS A 98 -2.73 10.10 -6.69
N CYS A 99 -1.52 10.54 -6.35
CA CYS A 99 -0.95 10.54 -5.01
C CYS A 99 -0.13 11.81 -4.70
N ALA A 100 0.07 12.72 -5.67
CA ALA A 100 0.79 14.00 -5.47
C ALA A 100 -0.14 15.23 -5.46
N ALA A 101 -1.45 15.04 -5.41
CA ALA A 101 -2.43 16.12 -5.22
C ALA A 101 -2.35 16.81 -3.83
N SER A 102 -1.28 16.57 -3.05
CA SER A 102 -0.96 17.28 -1.82
C SER A 102 0.09 18.39 -1.99
N ARG A 103 0.63 18.63 -3.20
CA ARG A 103 1.66 19.68 -3.41
C ARG A 103 1.30 20.85 -4.33
N GLY A 104 0.09 20.91 -4.89
CA GLY A 104 -0.21 21.88 -5.95
C GLY A 104 -1.53 22.65 -5.91
N ILE A 105 -2.37 22.55 -4.87
CA ILE A 105 -3.59 23.38 -4.76
C ILE A 105 -3.43 24.37 -3.61
N ALA A 106 -2.58 25.35 -3.86
CA ALA A 106 -2.56 26.62 -3.15
C ALA A 106 -2.57 27.72 -4.20
N LEU A 107 -3.70 27.86 -4.91
CA LEU A 107 -4.25 29.13 -5.40
C LEU A 107 -5.55 28.85 -6.17
N GLY A 108 -6.68 29.38 -5.69
CA GLY A 108 -7.87 29.56 -6.51
C GLY A 108 -8.92 28.44 -6.51
N ALA A 109 -9.54 28.14 -5.37
CA ALA A 109 -10.90 27.60 -5.36
C ALA A 109 -11.71 28.34 -4.30
N VAL A 110 -12.36 29.43 -4.73
CA VAL A 110 -13.38 30.15 -3.99
C VAL A 110 -14.68 29.36 -4.18
N GLY A 111 -15.09 28.65 -3.13
CA GLY A 111 -16.31 27.84 -3.11
C GLY A 111 -16.24 26.86 -1.95
N GLY A 112 -17.03 27.13 -0.91
CA GLY A 112 -17.05 26.36 0.33
C GLY A 112 -17.32 24.87 0.10
N ASP A 113 -16.95 24.06 1.09
CA ASP A 113 -17.21 22.61 1.19
C ASP A 113 -16.18 21.66 0.56
N GLY A 114 -15.25 22.15 -0.25
CA GLY A 114 -14.02 21.42 -0.61
C GLY A 114 -13.03 21.25 0.55
N ALA A 115 -13.23 21.96 1.66
CA ALA A 115 -12.26 22.07 2.76
C ALA A 115 -12.05 20.77 3.54
N ALA A 116 -13.05 19.88 3.67
CA ALA A 116 -12.90 18.63 4.43
C ALA A 116 -12.16 17.54 3.64
N ALA A 117 -12.46 17.39 2.36
CA ALA A 117 -11.72 16.50 1.45
C ALA A 117 -10.32 17.04 1.15
N ALA A 118 -10.19 18.37 0.96
CA ALA A 118 -8.90 19.02 0.83
C ALA A 118 -8.10 19.02 2.14
N ALA A 119 -8.74 19.04 3.33
CA ALA A 119 -8.08 18.84 4.62
C ALA A 119 -7.69 17.38 4.85
N ALA A 120 -8.49 16.40 4.44
CA ALA A 120 -8.12 14.98 4.47
C ALA A 120 -6.94 14.71 3.51
N ALA A 121 -6.94 15.32 2.33
CA ALA A 121 -5.83 15.30 1.39
C ALA A 121 -4.59 16.07 1.91
N LYS A 122 -4.75 17.26 2.52
CA LYS A 122 -3.68 18.04 3.19
C LYS A 122 -3.09 17.32 4.39
N ALA A 123 -3.90 16.53 5.10
CA ALA A 123 -3.47 15.75 6.24
C ALA A 123 -2.83 14.40 5.84
N GLY A 124 -2.81 14.06 4.54
CA GLY A 124 -2.39 12.72 4.08
C GLY A 124 -3.26 11.60 4.68
N VAL A 125 -4.47 11.94 5.11
CA VAL A 125 -5.45 11.01 5.64
C VAL A 125 -6.02 10.29 4.43
N HIS A 126 -5.37 9.18 4.08
CA HIS A 126 -6.12 8.07 3.50
C HIS A 126 -7.35 7.91 4.37
N VAL A 127 -8.52 8.21 3.80
CA VAL A 127 -9.76 7.94 4.49
C VAL A 127 -9.83 6.42 4.53
N ARG A 128 -9.33 5.87 5.64
CA ARG A 128 -9.81 4.58 6.12
C ARG A 128 -11.30 4.80 6.21
N CYS A 129 -12.00 4.32 5.21
CA CYS A 129 -13.44 4.31 5.24
C CYS A 129 -13.88 2.89 5.65
N PRO A 130 -13.70 2.43 6.91
CA PRO A 130 -14.40 1.24 7.37
C PRO A 130 -15.88 1.33 7.03
N ARG A 131 -16.47 2.52 7.07
CA ARG A 131 -17.85 2.79 6.63
C ARG A 131 -18.10 2.53 5.15
N LEU A 132 -17.17 2.84 4.25
CA LEU A 132 -17.34 2.59 2.80
C LEU A 132 -17.10 1.11 2.46
N LEU A 133 -16.18 0.46 3.17
CA LEU A 133 -16.02 -1.00 3.08
C LEU A 133 -17.25 -1.72 3.67
N ALA A 134 -17.79 -1.24 4.78
CA ALA A 134 -18.98 -1.79 5.41
C ALA A 134 -20.22 -1.56 4.53
N SER A 135 -20.41 -0.36 3.96
CA SER A 135 -21.52 -0.07 3.06
C SER A 135 -21.48 -0.91 1.78
N ARG A 136 -20.28 -1.29 1.32
CA ARG A 136 -20.11 -2.24 0.20
C ARG A 136 -20.14 -3.71 0.63
N GLY A 137 -20.38 -4.03 1.91
CA GLY A 137 -20.42 -5.41 2.42
C GLY A 137 -19.07 -6.13 2.42
N LEU A 138 -17.96 -5.38 2.43
CA LEU A 138 -16.58 -5.89 2.40
C LEU A 138 -15.95 -6.05 3.80
N ALA A 139 -16.54 -5.47 4.85
CA ALA A 139 -15.86 -5.29 6.14
C ALA A 139 -15.93 -6.50 7.10
N ASP A 140 -16.96 -7.35 7.04
CA ASP A 140 -17.33 -8.13 8.23
C ASP A 140 -16.58 -9.47 8.43
N THR A 141 -15.92 -9.99 7.40
CA THR A 141 -15.25 -11.32 7.47
C THR A 141 -13.73 -11.28 7.22
N PHE A 142 -13.23 -10.23 6.59
CA PHE A 142 -11.87 -10.12 6.05
C PHE A 142 -11.10 -8.99 6.73
N SER A 143 -10.53 -9.28 7.91
CA SER A 143 -9.70 -8.30 8.64
C SER A 143 -8.27 -8.23 8.10
N GLU A 144 -7.63 -7.07 8.26
CA GLU A 144 -6.24 -6.83 7.83
C GLU A 144 -5.27 -7.83 8.48
N GLU A 145 -5.54 -8.24 9.71
CA GLU A 145 -4.72 -9.19 10.46
C GLU A 145 -4.79 -10.59 9.84
N LYS A 146 -5.99 -11.01 9.40
CA LYS A 146 -6.16 -12.30 8.71
C LYS A 146 -5.48 -12.29 7.35
N LEU A 147 -5.56 -11.17 6.61
CA LEU A 147 -4.83 -11.01 5.35
C LEU A 147 -3.32 -11.08 5.58
N MET A 148 -2.82 -10.40 6.61
CA MET A 148 -1.42 -10.45 6.99
C MET A 148 -0.96 -11.84 7.42
N ARG A 149 -1.82 -12.59 8.12
CA ARG A 149 -1.55 -13.98 8.49
C ARG A 149 -1.44 -14.87 7.26
N LEU A 150 -2.37 -14.76 6.31
CA LEU A 150 -2.30 -15.45 5.03
C LEU A 150 -1.03 -15.05 4.25
N TYR A 151 -0.71 -13.76 4.20
CA TYR A 151 0.51 -13.26 3.58
C TYR A 151 1.76 -13.85 4.23
N ALA A 152 1.80 -14.00 5.56
CA ALA A 152 2.92 -14.60 6.29
C ALA A 152 3.02 -16.12 6.09
N ARG A 153 1.89 -16.81 5.88
CA ARG A 153 1.82 -18.26 5.70
C ARG A 153 0.91 -18.64 4.53
N PRO A 154 1.39 -18.55 3.27
CA PRO A 154 0.60 -18.86 2.09
C PRO A 154 -0.01 -20.25 2.13
N LYS A 155 0.68 -21.22 2.74
CA LYS A 155 0.21 -22.62 2.88
C LYS A 155 -1.13 -22.74 3.62
N GLU A 156 -1.49 -21.80 4.50
CA GLU A 156 -2.79 -21.80 5.20
C GLU A 156 -3.97 -21.51 4.24
N GLY A 157 -3.70 -20.94 3.06
CA GLY A 157 -4.70 -20.61 2.03
C GLY A 157 -4.90 -21.68 0.95
N LYS A 158 -4.24 -22.84 1.06
CA LYS A 158 -4.33 -23.85 0.00
C LYS A 158 -5.77 -24.36 -0.14
N ALA A 159 -6.27 -24.41 -1.38
CA ALA A 159 -7.65 -24.81 -1.70
C ALA A 159 -8.75 -23.98 -0.99
N ARG A 160 -8.41 -22.75 -0.58
CA ARG A 160 -9.37 -21.76 -0.09
C ARG A 160 -9.46 -20.65 -1.12
N TYR A 161 -10.65 -20.06 -1.28
CA TYR A 161 -10.89 -19.01 -2.26
C TYR A 161 -11.54 -17.78 -1.64
N ALA A 162 -11.60 -17.71 -0.31
CA ALA A 162 -12.32 -16.67 0.41
C ALA A 162 -11.69 -15.30 0.11
N TRP A 163 -10.36 -15.23 0.15
CA TRP A 163 -9.64 -14.00 -0.17
C TRP A 163 -9.71 -13.71 -1.66
N VAL A 164 -9.56 -14.69 -2.53
CA VAL A 164 -9.68 -14.48 -3.98
C VAL A 164 -11.04 -13.91 -4.36
N HIS A 165 -12.13 -14.44 -3.80
CA HIS A 165 -13.47 -13.89 -4.00
C HIS A 165 -13.63 -12.49 -3.40
N TRP A 166 -13.12 -12.25 -2.20
CA TRP A 166 -13.13 -10.92 -1.60
C TRP A 166 -12.38 -9.90 -2.46
N VAL A 167 -11.17 -10.24 -2.89
CA VAL A 167 -10.34 -9.43 -3.78
C VAL A 167 -11.07 -9.17 -5.10
N ARG A 168 -11.73 -10.17 -5.71
CA ARG A 168 -12.58 -9.94 -6.89
C ARG A 168 -13.72 -8.96 -6.65
N ARG A 169 -14.37 -9.00 -5.48
CA ARG A 169 -15.41 -8.01 -5.14
C ARG A 169 -14.83 -6.60 -5.02
N VAL A 170 -13.62 -6.47 -4.46
CA VAL A 170 -12.86 -5.19 -4.44
C VAL A 170 -12.63 -4.71 -5.87
N ALA A 171 -12.14 -5.58 -6.76
CA ALA A 171 -11.91 -5.23 -8.17
C ALA A 171 -13.20 -4.87 -8.93
N ALA A 172 -14.28 -5.63 -8.72
CA ALA A 172 -15.56 -5.40 -9.38
C ALA A 172 -16.18 -4.06 -8.95
N ALA A 173 -15.99 -3.66 -7.69
CA ALA A 173 -16.39 -2.35 -7.19
C ALA A 173 -15.64 -1.18 -7.87
N ASN A 174 -14.53 -1.46 -8.57
CA ASN A 174 -13.83 -0.48 -9.40
C ASN A 174 -14.36 -0.46 -10.85
N GLY A 175 -15.04 -1.51 -11.32
CA GLY A 175 -15.53 -1.61 -12.70
C GLY A 175 -16.86 -0.86 -12.94
N THR A 176 -17.69 -0.72 -11.91
CA THR A 176 -18.94 0.07 -11.98
C THR A 176 -18.71 1.56 -12.27
N LEU A 177 -17.50 2.04 -12.01
CA LEU A 177 -17.03 3.40 -12.28
C LEU A 177 -16.89 3.71 -13.77
N GLU A 178 -16.20 2.86 -14.53
CA GLU A 178 -15.85 3.15 -15.93
C GLU A 178 -17.09 3.18 -16.85
N VAL A 179 -18.09 2.34 -16.56
CA VAL A 179 -19.31 2.24 -17.38
C VAL A 179 -20.18 3.50 -17.31
N ARG A 180 -20.19 4.21 -16.16
CA ARG A 180 -20.97 5.46 -16.02
C ARG A 180 -20.31 6.64 -16.74
N VAL A 181 -18.99 6.76 -16.66
CA VAL A 181 -18.23 7.85 -17.30
C VAL A 181 -18.36 7.84 -18.83
N GLY A 182 -18.51 6.66 -19.43
CA GLY A 182 -18.76 6.55 -20.87
C GLY A 182 -20.14 7.02 -21.32
N ARG A 183 -21.15 7.02 -20.42
CA ARG A 183 -22.56 7.29 -20.77
C ARG A 183 -22.93 8.77 -20.70
N GLU A 184 -22.32 9.56 -19.80
CA GLU A 184 -22.62 11.00 -19.69
C GLU A 184 -22.07 11.85 -20.85
N LYS A 185 -21.14 11.32 -21.65
CA LYS A 185 -20.53 12.07 -22.76
C LYS A 185 -21.28 11.95 -24.10
N GLY A 186 -22.39 11.22 -24.14
CA GLY A 186 -23.07 10.87 -25.40
C GLY A 186 -24.46 11.47 -25.63
N GLU A 187 -25.03 12.22 -24.69
CA GLU A 187 -26.44 12.65 -24.76
C GLU A 187 -26.55 14.18 -24.77
N ARG A 188 -25.96 14.79 -25.81
CA ARG A 188 -26.16 16.20 -26.13
C ARG A 188 -25.93 16.45 -27.62
N ASP A 189 -26.68 15.74 -28.46
CA ASP A 189 -26.84 16.09 -29.85
C ASP A 189 -28.29 15.84 -30.25
N GLY A 190 -28.94 16.92 -30.71
CA GLY A 190 -30.21 16.91 -31.43
C GLY A 190 -31.44 17.03 -30.54
N ASP A 191 -31.97 18.25 -30.41
CA ASP A 191 -33.35 18.58 -30.82
C ASP A 191 -33.62 20.06 -30.50
N GLU A 192 -33.06 20.95 -31.34
CA GLU A 192 -33.68 22.25 -31.59
C GLU A 192 -34.79 22.02 -32.63
N GLU A 193 -36.00 21.73 -32.16
CA GLU A 193 -37.21 22.01 -32.94
C GLU A 193 -37.99 23.15 -32.29
N GLU A 194 -38.09 24.21 -33.08
CA GLU A 194 -38.81 25.45 -32.88
C GLU A 194 -40.33 25.18 -32.98
N GLY A 195 -41.13 25.59 -31.98
CA GLY A 195 -42.59 25.45 -32.06
C GLY A 195 -43.33 26.04 -30.87
N GLY A 196 -43.76 27.29 -31.02
CA GLY A 196 -44.49 28.04 -30.00
C GLY A 196 -45.88 27.49 -29.65
N GLY A 197 -46.32 27.79 -28.43
CA GLY A 197 -47.68 27.52 -27.98
C GLY A 197 -47.90 27.97 -26.54
N ALA A 198 -48.40 29.19 -26.38
CA ALA A 198 -48.83 29.74 -25.10
C ALA A 198 -50.01 28.94 -24.51
N SER A 199 -49.96 28.63 -23.21
CA SER A 199 -51.17 28.57 -22.38
C SER A 199 -50.82 28.78 -20.92
N ALA A 200 -51.59 29.68 -20.30
CA ALA A 200 -51.56 30.05 -18.91
C ALA A 200 -52.31 29.03 -18.04
N GLY A 201 -51.88 28.86 -16.79
CA GLY A 201 -52.63 28.16 -15.75
C GLY A 201 -51.72 27.78 -14.57
N THR A 202 -51.52 28.67 -13.59
CA THR A 202 -52.22 28.72 -12.29
C THR A 202 -51.67 27.74 -11.23
N ALA A 203 -51.52 28.30 -10.03
CA ALA A 203 -51.50 27.67 -8.70
C ALA A 203 -50.13 27.39 -8.08
N MET A 204 -49.87 28.21 -7.06
CA MET A 204 -48.94 28.01 -5.95
C MET A 204 -49.11 26.65 -5.29
N ASP A 205 -47.99 26.01 -4.97
CA ASP A 205 -47.82 25.33 -3.69
C ASP A 205 -46.38 25.54 -3.23
N GLU A 206 -46.24 26.49 -2.31
CA GLU A 206 -45.01 26.88 -1.63
C GLU A 206 -44.88 25.98 -0.40
N ALA A 207 -44.25 24.83 -0.58
CA ALA A 207 -43.89 23.92 0.50
C ALA A 207 -42.37 23.78 0.54
N ASP A 208 -41.76 24.59 1.40
CA ASP A 208 -40.50 24.37 2.11
C ASP A 208 -39.58 23.32 1.48
N GLY A 209 -39.02 23.70 0.33
CA GLY A 209 -37.89 23.02 -0.29
C GLY A 209 -36.67 23.25 0.57
N GLU A 210 -36.54 22.47 1.65
CA GLU A 210 -35.28 22.28 2.35
C GLU A 210 -34.29 21.75 1.30
N ALA A 211 -33.56 22.69 0.69
CA ALA A 211 -32.44 22.43 -0.18
C ALA A 211 -31.40 21.71 0.67
N ARG A 212 -31.60 20.40 0.85
CA ARG A 212 -30.55 19.46 1.10
C ARG A 212 -29.64 19.61 -0.10
N VAL A 213 -28.69 20.54 0.03
CA VAL A 213 -27.40 20.51 -0.61
C VAL A 213 -26.77 19.20 -0.11
N GLY A 214 -27.28 18.09 -0.63
CA GLY A 214 -26.59 16.84 -0.64
C GLY A 214 -25.37 17.16 -1.47
N LEU A 215 -24.27 17.47 -0.78
CA LEU A 215 -22.92 17.34 -1.28
C LEU A 215 -22.75 15.86 -1.66
N GLY A 216 -23.40 15.48 -2.76
CA GLY A 216 -23.31 14.20 -3.41
C GLY A 216 -21.95 14.14 -4.07
N PHE A 217 -20.90 14.09 -3.24
CA PHE A 217 -19.68 13.42 -3.64
C PHE A 217 -20.12 12.00 -3.97
N GLY A 218 -20.35 11.75 -5.26
CA GLY A 218 -20.75 10.45 -5.76
C GLY A 218 -19.80 9.42 -5.17
N SER A 219 -20.36 8.48 -4.40
CA SER A 219 -19.60 7.36 -3.81
C SER A 219 -18.93 6.49 -4.88
N ASP A 220 -19.19 6.80 -6.15
CA ASP A 220 -18.69 6.13 -7.31
C ASP A 220 -17.24 6.49 -7.57
N ASP A 221 -16.72 7.68 -7.28
CA ASP A 221 -15.39 8.11 -7.75
C ASP A 221 -14.17 7.47 -7.05
N PHE A 222 -14.27 6.33 -6.36
CA PHE A 222 -13.12 5.76 -5.64
C PHE A 222 -12.65 4.40 -6.20
N VAL A 223 -11.39 4.34 -6.62
CA VAL A 223 -10.65 3.11 -6.91
C VAL A 223 -10.15 2.50 -5.60
N THR A 224 -10.61 1.28 -5.32
CA THR A 224 -10.15 0.49 -4.19
C THR A 224 -8.92 -0.35 -4.56
N GLY A 225 -7.91 -0.34 -3.69
CA GLY A 225 -6.63 -1.03 -3.85
C GLY A 225 -6.08 -1.56 -2.53
N LEU A 226 -4.96 -2.29 -2.61
CA LEU A 226 -4.23 -2.78 -1.44
C LEU A 226 -2.96 -1.95 -1.25
N GLU A 227 -2.76 -1.49 -0.02
CA GLU A 227 -1.61 -0.70 0.39
C GLU A 227 -0.73 -1.52 1.36
N PHE A 228 0.53 -1.71 0.99
CA PHE A 228 1.54 -2.33 1.83
C PHE A 228 2.14 -1.27 2.77
N VAL A 229 1.86 -1.37 4.07
CA VAL A 229 2.40 -0.42 5.05
C VAL A 229 3.68 -0.95 5.67
N GLU A 230 4.79 -0.28 5.37
CA GLU A 230 6.10 -0.59 5.95
C GLU A 230 6.33 0.22 7.23
N GLY A 231 6.79 -0.47 8.27
CA GLY A 231 7.17 0.14 9.54
C GLY A 231 8.59 -0.23 9.94
N TRP A 232 9.11 0.46 10.95
CA TRP A 232 10.43 0.19 11.52
C TRP A 232 10.47 -1.19 12.16
N SER A 233 11.47 -2.00 11.79
CA SER A 233 11.70 -3.30 12.40
C SER A 233 12.66 -3.14 13.58
N VAL A 234 12.11 -2.96 14.78
CA VAL A 234 12.88 -2.86 16.03
C VAL A 234 13.88 -4.03 16.15
N GLY A 235 13.45 -5.24 15.78
CA GLY A 235 14.32 -6.42 15.80
C GLY A 235 15.56 -6.28 14.90
N ARG A 236 15.45 -5.74 13.68
CA ARG A 236 16.62 -5.52 12.80
C ARG A 236 17.58 -4.48 13.37
N ILE A 237 17.03 -3.42 13.94
CA ILE A 237 17.82 -2.36 14.58
C ILE A 237 18.58 -2.94 15.78
N LEU A 238 17.90 -3.69 16.65
CA LEU A 238 18.53 -4.33 17.80
C LEU A 238 19.60 -5.35 17.38
N VAL A 239 19.37 -6.14 16.33
CA VAL A 239 20.37 -7.06 15.79
C VAL A 239 21.59 -6.30 15.27
N ALA A 240 21.40 -5.23 14.51
CA ALA A 240 22.50 -4.41 14.01
C ALA A 240 23.33 -3.79 15.15
N LEU A 241 22.66 -3.23 16.16
CA LEU A 241 23.31 -2.70 17.36
C LEU A 241 24.05 -3.79 18.15
N GLY A 242 23.44 -4.98 18.28
CA GLY A 242 24.05 -6.14 18.93
C GLY A 242 25.31 -6.61 18.20
N VAL A 243 25.31 -6.63 16.87
CA VAL A 243 26.49 -6.97 16.06
C VAL A 243 27.61 -5.94 16.28
N VAL A 244 27.30 -4.64 16.27
CA VAL A 244 28.28 -3.58 16.56
C VAL A 244 28.90 -3.75 17.94
N LEU A 245 28.07 -4.01 18.95
CA LEU A 245 28.53 -4.23 20.33
C LEU A 245 29.41 -5.49 20.44
N MET A 246 29.02 -6.58 19.81
CA MET A 246 29.83 -7.81 19.77
C MET A 246 31.17 -7.61 19.06
N LEU A 247 31.20 -6.90 17.94
CA LEU A 247 32.44 -6.58 17.23
C LEU A 247 33.36 -5.68 18.05
N SER A 248 32.81 -4.71 18.79
CA SER A 248 33.58 -3.86 19.70
C SER A 248 34.21 -4.69 20.83
N LEU A 249 33.44 -5.55 21.51
CA LEU A 249 33.97 -6.44 22.55
C LEU A 249 35.03 -7.39 22.00
N LEU A 250 34.78 -7.98 20.83
CA LEU A 250 35.72 -8.88 20.19
C LEU A 250 37.02 -8.15 19.82
N ALA A 251 36.96 -6.92 19.34
CA ALA A 251 38.13 -6.10 19.07
C ALA A 251 38.96 -5.85 20.34
N THR A 252 38.30 -5.52 21.46
CA THR A 252 38.96 -5.37 22.76
C THR A 252 39.62 -6.68 23.21
N PHE A 253 38.91 -7.80 23.16
CA PHE A 253 39.44 -9.09 23.58
C PHE A 253 40.59 -9.55 22.69
N LEU A 254 40.45 -9.45 21.38
CA LEU A 254 41.52 -9.79 20.44
C LEU A 254 42.75 -8.93 20.67
N TRP A 255 42.59 -7.63 20.95
CA TRP A 255 43.73 -6.77 21.26
C TRP A 255 44.41 -7.14 22.58
N VAL A 256 43.64 -7.39 23.63
CA VAL A 256 44.17 -7.77 24.95
C VAL A 256 44.87 -9.14 24.89
N PHE A 257 44.30 -10.11 24.16
CA PHE A 257 44.78 -11.49 24.06
C PHE A 257 45.69 -11.78 22.87
N PHE A 258 45.90 -10.87 21.92
CA PHE A 258 46.76 -11.13 20.75
C PHE A 258 47.56 -9.90 20.31
N GLY A 259 47.43 -8.76 21.00
CA GLY A 259 48.21 -7.55 20.72
C GLY A 259 49.72 -7.82 20.77
N THR A 260 50.46 -7.21 19.84
CA THR A 260 51.72 -7.64 19.20
C THR A 260 52.94 -8.02 20.05
N ASP A 261 52.91 -7.90 21.39
CA ASP A 261 54.12 -7.98 22.21
C ASP A 261 54.14 -9.15 23.19
N TRP A 262 53.65 -10.32 22.79
CA TRP A 262 53.60 -11.50 23.68
C TRP A 262 54.98 -11.94 24.18
N VAL A 263 56.05 -11.54 23.46
CA VAL A 263 57.40 -12.07 23.68
C VAL A 263 58.34 -11.10 24.40
N HIS A 264 58.10 -9.77 24.36
CA HIS A 264 59.12 -8.79 24.80
C HIS A 264 58.77 -7.95 26.02
N ILE A 265 57.52 -7.96 26.49
CA ILE A 265 57.08 -7.09 27.58
C ILE A 265 56.62 -7.98 28.74
N GLY A 266 57.44 -8.07 29.80
CA GLY A 266 57.07 -8.77 31.03
C GLY A 266 55.83 -8.17 31.72
N PHE A 267 55.49 -8.66 32.92
CA PHE A 267 54.27 -8.31 33.68
C PHE A 267 53.94 -6.80 33.79
N ARG A 268 54.91 -5.90 33.63
CA ARG A 268 54.70 -4.44 33.62
C ARG A 268 53.85 -3.92 32.45
N GLY A 269 53.70 -4.66 31.35
CA GLY A 269 52.94 -4.21 30.17
C GLY A 269 51.45 -4.54 30.17
N ALA A 270 50.93 -5.25 31.18
CA ALA A 270 49.56 -5.76 31.16
C ALA A 270 48.50 -4.64 31.19
N SER A 271 48.74 -3.57 31.94
CA SER A 271 47.80 -2.45 32.08
C SER A 271 47.69 -1.61 30.80
N GLU A 272 48.80 -1.41 30.08
CA GLU A 272 48.85 -0.63 28.84
C GLU A 272 48.04 -1.31 27.72
N ARG A 273 48.01 -2.64 27.69
CA ARG A 273 47.19 -3.43 26.75
C ARG A 273 45.69 -3.29 26.99
N VAL A 274 45.29 -3.24 28.26
CA VAL A 274 43.86 -3.04 28.61
C VAL A 274 43.42 -1.63 28.21
N ALA A 275 44.26 -0.61 28.47
CA ALA A 275 43.96 0.76 28.10
C ALA A 275 43.83 0.93 26.57
N THR A 276 44.83 0.44 25.82
CA THR A 276 44.83 0.51 24.34
C THR A 276 43.73 -0.35 23.72
N GLY A 277 43.48 -1.54 24.26
CA GLY A 277 42.40 -2.42 23.82
C GLY A 277 41.02 -1.83 24.09
N SER A 278 40.82 -1.19 25.25
CA SER A 278 39.58 -0.47 25.54
C SER A 278 39.38 0.72 24.60
N LEU A 279 40.43 1.47 24.28
CA LEU A 279 40.37 2.56 23.32
C LEU A 279 39.97 2.04 21.93
N LEU A 280 40.58 0.93 21.49
CA LEU A 280 40.25 0.29 20.22
C LEU A 280 38.78 -0.18 20.19
N GLY A 281 38.31 -0.81 21.26
CA GLY A 281 36.91 -1.23 21.41
C GLY A 281 35.94 -0.05 21.31
N LEU A 282 36.23 1.06 21.99
CA LEU A 282 35.43 2.29 21.91
C LEU A 282 35.45 2.88 20.50
N LEU A 283 36.60 2.89 19.83
CA LEU A 283 36.72 3.37 18.45
C LEU A 283 35.86 2.54 17.50
N VAL A 284 35.91 1.21 17.60
CA VAL A 284 35.05 0.29 16.82
C VAL A 284 33.57 0.52 17.13
N LEU A 285 33.22 0.74 18.40
CA LEU A 285 31.85 1.03 18.82
C LEU A 285 31.34 2.33 18.17
N PHE A 286 32.09 3.43 18.26
CA PHE A 286 31.69 4.71 17.66
C PHE A 286 31.55 4.61 16.14
N LEU A 287 32.50 3.95 15.47
CA LEU A 287 32.43 3.75 14.02
C LEU A 287 31.23 2.86 13.62
N GLY A 288 30.92 1.84 14.42
CA GLY A 288 29.75 1.01 14.19
C GLY A 288 28.43 1.77 14.42
N LEU A 289 28.35 2.61 15.46
CA LEU A 289 27.19 3.45 15.74
C LEU A 289 26.96 4.50 14.66
N THR A 290 28.02 5.15 14.15
CA THR A 290 27.89 6.08 13.01
C THR A 290 27.47 5.35 11.75
N GLY A 291 27.98 4.14 11.51
CA GLY A 291 27.52 3.26 10.42
C GLY A 291 26.03 2.91 10.52
N VAL A 292 25.55 2.51 11.71
CA VAL A 292 24.12 2.25 11.96
C VAL A 292 23.29 3.52 11.79
N GLY A 293 23.76 4.66 12.29
CA GLY A 293 23.10 5.95 12.12
C GLY A 293 22.97 6.36 10.65
N GLY A 294 24.06 6.25 9.88
CA GLY A 294 24.07 6.49 8.43
C GLY A 294 23.15 5.52 7.68
N TRP A 295 23.10 4.26 8.09
CA TRP A 295 22.19 3.26 7.53
C TRP A 295 20.72 3.56 7.83
N LEU A 296 20.37 4.00 9.04
CA LEU A 296 19.03 4.45 9.40
C LEU A 296 18.63 5.69 8.60
N TRP A 297 19.57 6.63 8.43
CA TRP A 297 19.37 7.84 7.64
C TRP A 297 19.19 7.55 6.15
N ALA A 298 20.02 6.70 5.55
CA ALA A 298 19.85 6.23 4.17
C ALA A 298 18.55 5.45 4.00
N SER A 299 18.18 4.61 4.97
CA SER A 299 16.88 3.93 5.01
C SER A 299 15.70 4.89 5.15
N TRP A 300 15.93 6.14 5.56
CA TRP A 300 14.93 7.19 5.59
C TRP A 300 14.90 7.96 4.27
N LEU A 301 16.05 8.24 3.64
CA LEU A 301 16.17 9.01 2.39
C LEU A 301 15.88 8.25 1.09
N VAL A 302 16.15 6.95 1.02
CA VAL A 302 15.85 6.12 -0.18
C VAL A 302 14.32 5.88 -0.30
N LEU A 303 13.52 6.62 0.46
CA LEU A 303 12.07 6.53 0.57
C LEU A 303 11.43 7.90 0.30
#